data_AF-A0A9E1IJF5-F1
#
_entry.id   AF-A0A9E1IJF5-F1
#
_cell.length_a   1.000
_cell.length_b   1.000
_cell.length_c   1.000
_cell.angle_alpha   90.00
_cell.angle_beta   90.00
_cell.angle_gamma   90.00
#
_symmetry.space_group_name_H-M   'P 1'
#
loop_
_entity.id
_entity.type
_entity.pdbx_description
1 polymer ?
#
loop_
_entity_poly.entity_id
_entity_poly.type
_entity_poly.pdbx_seq_one_letter_code
_entity_poly.pdbx_strand_id
1 'polypeptide(L)'
;MSSTLPPRIEVPDRVLGRRILTGSLRKTALSVAEAIFFDGQPPPPDRVAWMCDELDEHLSCCGPRAGLVVSASLHAVSAFAPTLVGRRPPFRRLEVQQRVKALQRMEKLPGAALAVLALKSLMCIIYYEHPDGVAFLGADDHCLIDGEPK
;
A
#
# COMPACT_ATOMS: atom_id res chain seq x y z
N MET A 1 1.67 -25.39 -42.36
CA MET A 1 2.94 -25.25 -41.62
C MET A 1 2.56 -24.89 -40.19
N SER A 2 2.79 -25.80 -39.25
CA SER A 2 2.36 -25.68 -37.85
C SER A 2 3.08 -24.53 -37.15
N SER A 3 2.32 -23.59 -36.60
CA SER A 3 2.83 -22.56 -35.70
C SER A 3 2.92 -23.13 -34.29
N THR A 4 4.11 -23.50 -33.86
CA THR A 4 4.40 -23.84 -32.47
C THR A 4 4.41 -22.54 -31.65
N LEU A 5 3.30 -22.26 -30.96
CA LEU A 5 3.25 -21.23 -29.93
C LEU A 5 4.39 -21.48 -28.93
N PRO A 6 5.14 -20.44 -28.52
CA PRO A 6 6.14 -20.58 -27.47
C PRO A 6 5.46 -21.12 -26.19
N PRO A 7 6.10 -22.04 -25.45
CA PRO A 7 5.51 -22.59 -24.25
C PRO A 7 5.18 -21.47 -23.27
N ARG A 8 3.94 -21.44 -22.78
CA ARG A 8 3.51 -20.55 -21.71
C ARG A 8 4.50 -20.72 -20.55
N ILE A 9 5.17 -19.64 -20.17
CA ILE A 9 5.96 -19.63 -18.93
C ILE A 9 4.95 -19.65 -17.80
N GLU A 10 4.67 -20.84 -17.26
CA GLU A 10 4.03 -20.98 -15.97
C GLU A 10 5.02 -20.48 -14.93
N VAL A 11 4.87 -19.22 -14.52
CA VAL A 11 5.50 -18.73 -13.31
C VAL A 11 4.78 -19.45 -12.17
N PRO A 12 5.47 -20.29 -11.39
CA PRO A 12 4.88 -20.88 -10.21
C PRO A 12 4.73 -19.75 -9.19
N ASP A 13 3.62 -19.02 -9.24
CA ASP A 13 3.20 -18.07 -8.22
C ASP A 13 2.79 -18.87 -6.99
N ARG A 14 3.78 -19.48 -6.34
CA ARG A 14 3.63 -19.92 -4.96
C ARG A 14 3.58 -18.66 -4.13
N VAL A 15 2.38 -18.11 -3.97
CA VAL A 15 2.03 -17.28 -2.83
C VAL A 15 2.31 -18.14 -1.60
N LEU A 16 3.48 -17.95 -1.00
CA LEU A 16 3.70 -18.38 0.38
C LEU A 16 2.60 -17.65 1.16
N GLY A 17 1.55 -18.37 1.60
CA GLY A 17 0.39 -17.83 2.32
C GLY A 17 0.73 -17.26 3.70
N ARG A 18 1.86 -16.58 3.81
CA ARG A 18 2.46 -16.04 5.01
C ARG A 18 2.15 -14.56 5.04
N ARG A 19 1.11 -14.20 5.79
CA ARG A 19 0.82 -12.81 6.12
C ARG A 19 2.04 -12.18 6.82
N ILE A 20 2.56 -11.12 6.23
CA ILE A 20 3.69 -10.35 6.76
C ILE A 20 3.17 -9.32 7.77
N LEU A 21 2.02 -8.72 7.49
CA LEU A 21 1.38 -7.73 8.36
C LEU A 21 0.61 -8.43 9.50
N THR A 22 1.23 -8.46 10.69
CA THR A 22 0.52 -8.86 11.91
C THR A 22 -0.69 -7.96 12.19
N GLY A 23 -1.68 -8.46 12.95
CA GLY A 23 -2.94 -7.74 13.16
C GLY A 23 -2.82 -6.32 13.73
N SER A 24 -1.83 -6.06 14.59
CA SER A 24 -1.58 -4.69 15.10
C SER A 24 -0.93 -3.81 14.04
N LEU A 25 -0.04 -4.37 13.22
CA LEU A 25 0.66 -3.66 12.16
C LEU A 25 -0.27 -3.31 11.00
N ARG A 26 -1.20 -4.23 10.64
CA ARG A 26 -2.28 -3.96 9.67
C ARG A 26 -3.16 -2.79 10.11
N LYS A 27 -3.52 -2.71 11.41
CA LYS A 27 -4.28 -1.56 11.95
C LYS A 27 -3.50 -0.24 11.83
N THR A 28 -2.19 -0.28 12.02
CA THR A 28 -1.32 0.89 11.79
C THR A 28 -1.28 1.25 10.31
N ALA A 29 -1.12 0.27 9.41
CA ALA A 29 -1.14 0.49 7.97
C ALA A 29 -2.45 1.16 7.52
N LEU A 30 -3.61 0.67 7.97
CA LEU A 30 -4.91 1.31 7.72
C LEU A 30 -4.92 2.78 8.18
N SER A 31 -4.46 3.04 9.41
CA SER A 31 -4.45 4.41 9.97
C SER A 31 -3.49 5.35 9.22
N VAL A 32 -2.38 4.81 8.69
CA VAL A 32 -1.42 5.54 7.87
C VAL A 32 -2.00 5.81 6.49
N ALA A 33 -2.61 4.82 5.85
CA ALA A 33 -3.28 4.95 4.56
C ALA A 33 -4.39 6.00 4.61
N GLU A 34 -5.26 5.93 5.62
CA GLU A 34 -6.30 6.94 5.86
C GLU A 34 -5.73 8.35 5.93
N ALA A 35 -4.53 8.53 6.50
CA ALA A 35 -3.89 9.83 6.63
C ALA A 35 -3.14 10.26 5.36
N ILE A 36 -2.61 9.32 4.58
CA ILE A 36 -1.93 9.61 3.30
C ILE A 36 -2.93 10.04 2.24
N PHE A 37 -4.08 9.35 2.16
CA PHE A 37 -5.13 9.58 1.16
C PHE A 37 -6.26 10.48 1.66
N PHE A 38 -6.04 11.21 2.76
CA PHE A 38 -7.01 12.17 3.25
C PHE A 38 -7.00 13.43 2.39
N ASP A 39 -8.12 13.72 1.71
CA ASP A 39 -8.30 14.93 0.89
C ASP A 39 -9.55 15.71 1.35
N GLY A 40 -9.55 16.12 2.63
CA GLY A 40 -10.70 16.82 3.25
C GLY A 40 -11.83 15.89 3.70
N GLN A 41 -11.97 14.71 3.08
CA GLN A 41 -12.82 13.61 3.54
C GLN A 41 -12.01 12.32 3.72
N PRO A 42 -12.41 11.41 4.63
CA PRO A 42 -11.79 10.10 4.76
C PRO A 42 -11.92 9.31 3.45
N PRO A 43 -10.86 8.58 3.01
CA PRO A 43 -10.98 7.70 1.84
C PRO A 43 -12.00 6.58 2.08
N PRO A 44 -12.60 6.00 1.02
CA PRO A 44 -13.53 4.89 1.16
C PRO A 44 -12.90 3.73 1.95
N PRO A 45 -13.56 3.24 3.02
CA PRO A 45 -12.96 2.26 3.92
C PRO A 45 -12.66 0.94 3.23
N ASP A 46 -13.51 0.51 2.29
CA ASP A 46 -13.34 -0.73 1.54
C ASP A 46 -12.11 -0.68 0.62
N ARG A 47 -11.85 0.47 -0.02
CA ARG A 47 -10.66 0.69 -0.85
C ARG A 47 -9.37 0.63 -0.02
N VAL A 48 -9.38 1.24 1.16
CA VAL A 48 -8.21 1.22 2.06
C VAL A 48 -7.98 -0.18 2.65
N ALA A 49 -9.05 -0.92 2.92
CA ALA A 49 -8.98 -2.31 3.35
C ALA A 49 -8.39 -3.21 2.25
N TRP A 50 -8.92 -3.10 1.02
CA TRP A 50 -8.41 -3.79 -0.17
C TRP A 50 -6.92 -3.51 -0.37
N MET A 51 -6.52 -2.24 -0.38
CA MET A 51 -5.12 -1.83 -0.54
C MET A 51 -4.22 -2.42 0.55
N CYS A 52 -4.71 -2.56 1.79
CA CYS A 52 -3.93 -3.19 2.87
C CYS A 52 -3.81 -4.71 2.71
N ASP A 53 -4.77 -5.37 2.06
CA ASP A 53 -4.69 -6.79 1.75
C ASP A 53 -3.72 -7.03 0.57
N GLU A 54 -3.82 -6.22 -0.48
CA GLU A 54 -2.85 -6.20 -1.59
C GLU A 54 -1.42 -5.87 -1.10
N LEU A 55 -1.27 -4.97 -0.14
CA LEU A 55 0.02 -4.68 0.48
C LEU A 55 0.61 -5.92 1.17
N ASP A 56 -0.21 -6.69 1.88
CA ASP A 56 0.26 -7.92 2.55
C ASP A 56 0.67 -8.99 1.51
N GLU A 57 -0.12 -9.12 0.44
CA GLU A 57 0.15 -10.02 -0.68
C GLU A 57 1.42 -9.61 -1.45
N HIS A 58 1.56 -8.34 -1.81
CA HIS A 58 2.75 -7.80 -2.45
C HIS A 58 4.01 -8.06 -1.62
N LEU A 59 3.93 -7.85 -0.30
CA LEU A 59 5.06 -8.15 0.60
C LEU A 59 5.38 -9.64 0.69
N SER A 60 4.37 -10.52 0.55
CA SER A 60 4.58 -11.96 0.47
C SER A 60 5.37 -12.36 -0.78
N CYS A 61 5.15 -11.65 -1.90
CA CYS A 61 5.86 -11.84 -3.17
C CYS A 61 7.28 -11.25 -3.15
N CYS A 62 7.48 -10.07 -2.55
CA CYS A 62 8.79 -9.40 -2.48
C CYS A 62 9.76 -10.02 -1.46
N GLY A 63 9.27 -10.91 -0.59
CA GLY A 63 10.07 -11.64 0.38
C GLY A 63 10.34 -10.90 1.70
N PRO A 64 11.05 -11.55 2.65
CA PRO A 64 11.08 -11.14 4.05
C PRO A 64 11.81 -9.81 4.30
N ARG A 65 12.78 -9.43 3.46
CA ARG A 65 13.51 -8.16 3.61
C ARG A 65 12.61 -6.96 3.35
N ALA A 66 11.78 -7.02 2.31
CA ALA A 66 10.78 -5.98 2.02
C ALA A 66 9.78 -5.87 3.18
N GLY A 67 9.29 -7.02 3.67
CA GLY A 67 8.44 -7.09 4.84
C GLY A 67 9.03 -6.41 6.08
N LEU A 68 10.32 -6.61 6.35
CA LEU A 68 11.04 -5.96 7.45
C LEU A 68 11.10 -4.44 7.28
N VAL A 69 11.43 -3.94 6.08
CA VAL A 69 11.53 -2.49 5.82
C VAL A 69 10.18 -1.80 6.01
N VAL A 70 9.09 -2.38 5.49
CA VAL A 70 7.75 -1.82 5.64
C VAL A 70 7.29 -1.89 7.10
N SER A 71 7.53 -3.02 7.77
CA SER A 71 7.20 -3.16 9.19
C SER A 71 7.97 -2.16 10.05
N ALA A 72 9.26 -1.99 9.83
CA ALA A 72 10.09 -1.00 10.52
C ALA A 72 9.58 0.43 10.28
N SER A 73 9.19 0.75 9.05
CA SER A 73 8.63 2.06 8.69
C SER A 73 7.30 2.32 9.40
N LEU A 74 6.39 1.34 9.43
CA LEU A 74 5.12 1.43 10.17
C LEU A 74 5.34 1.56 11.69
N HIS A 75 6.33 0.86 12.25
CA HIS A 75 6.71 1.02 13.65
C HIS A 75 7.28 2.42 13.94
N ALA A 76 8.15 2.93 13.08
CA ALA A 76 8.69 4.27 13.18
C ALA A 76 7.57 5.32 13.15
N VAL A 77 6.63 5.24 12.20
CA VAL A 77 5.48 6.14 12.16
C VAL A 77 4.63 6.00 13.43
N SER A 78 4.33 4.78 13.85
CA SER A 78 3.49 4.54 15.03
C SER A 78 4.08 5.11 16.33
N ALA A 79 5.41 5.15 16.46
CA ALA A 79 6.12 5.61 17.64
C ALA A 79 6.47 7.10 17.58
N PHE A 80 6.99 7.59 16.46
CA PHE A 80 7.55 8.94 16.35
C PHE A 80 6.53 9.96 15.87
N ALA A 81 5.61 9.63 14.96
CA ALA A 81 4.67 10.63 14.43
C ALA A 81 3.79 11.27 15.53
N PRO A 82 3.27 10.54 16.55
CA PRO A 82 2.47 11.15 17.63
C PRO A 82 3.23 12.19 18.46
N THR A 83 4.53 11.99 18.70
CA THR A 83 5.31 12.91 19.53
C THR A 83 5.51 14.26 18.84
N LEU A 84 5.53 14.29 17.50
CA LEU A 84 5.61 15.51 16.70
C LEU A 84 4.34 16.38 16.76
N VAL A 85 3.23 15.83 17.24
CA VAL A 85 1.98 16.58 17.49
C VAL A 85 1.69 16.73 19.00
N GLY A 86 2.67 16.44 19.86
CA GLY A 86 2.54 16.55 21.32
C GLY A 86 1.60 15.51 21.93
N ARG A 87 1.39 14.36 21.28
CA ARG A 87 0.50 13.30 21.74
C ARG A 87 1.29 12.04 22.09
N ARG A 88 0.72 11.23 22.99
CA ARG A 88 1.29 9.93 23.36
C ARG A 88 0.96 8.87 22.29
N PRO A 89 1.88 7.95 22.00
CA PRO A 89 1.61 6.85 21.07
C PRO A 89 0.47 5.93 21.56
N PRO A 90 -0.14 5.12 20.66
CA PRO A 90 0.22 4.93 19.26
C PRO A 90 -0.54 5.83 18.26
N PHE A 91 0.05 6.04 17.08
CA PHE A 91 -0.50 6.83 15.97
C PHE A 91 -1.95 6.52 15.59
N ARG A 92 -2.34 5.24 15.61
CA ARG A 92 -3.72 4.79 15.33
C ARG A 92 -4.80 5.38 16.25
N ARG A 93 -4.44 5.92 17.42
CA ARG A 93 -5.39 6.54 18.36
C ARG A 93 -5.66 8.01 18.06
N LEU A 94 -4.89 8.63 17.17
CA LEU A 94 -5.08 10.01 16.78
C LEU A 94 -6.31 10.12 15.86
N GLU A 95 -6.96 11.27 15.86
CA GLU A 95 -7.94 11.62 14.83
C GLU A 95 -7.25 11.79 13.47
N VAL A 96 -7.96 11.55 12.36
CA VAL A 96 -7.38 11.59 11.00
C VAL A 96 -6.64 12.90 10.72
N GLN A 97 -7.22 14.04 11.10
CA GLN A 97 -6.58 15.36 10.96
C GLN A 97 -5.25 15.47 11.72
N GLN A 98 -5.18 14.87 12.91
CA GLN A 98 -3.95 14.84 13.70
C GLN A 98 -2.92 13.88 13.10
N ARG A 99 -3.36 12.76 12.52
CA ARG A 99 -2.51 11.82 11.79
C ARG A 99 -1.87 12.47 10.56
N VAL A 100 -2.64 13.21 9.76
CA VAL A 100 -2.15 13.99 8.62
C VAL A 100 -1.08 14.97 9.06
N LYS A 101 -1.36 15.80 10.07
CA LYS A 101 -0.40 16.78 10.63
C LYS A 101 0.86 16.11 11.17
N ALA A 102 0.73 14.95 11.82
CA ALA A 102 1.85 14.19 12.35
C ALA A 102 2.75 13.65 11.22
N LEU A 103 2.17 13.08 10.16
CA LEU A 103 2.93 12.62 8.99
C LEU A 103 3.63 13.77 8.28
N GLN A 104 2.94 14.89 8.04
CA GLN A 104 3.53 16.09 7.42
C GLN A 104 4.71 16.66 8.23
N ARG A 105 4.66 16.58 9.56
CA ARG A 105 5.80 16.97 10.40
C ARG A 105 6.95 15.95 10.30
N MET A 106 6.63 14.66 10.23
CA MET A 106 7.63 13.60 10.08
C MET A 106 8.34 13.66 8.72
N GLU A 107 7.64 14.03 7.64
CA GLU A 107 8.20 14.27 6.30
C GLU A 107 9.26 15.39 6.28
N LYS A 108 9.21 16.34 7.24
CA LYS A 108 10.17 17.44 7.34
C LYS A 108 11.43 17.10 8.11
N LEU A 109 11.51 15.90 8.71
CA LEU A 109 12.67 15.47 9.49
C LEU A 109 13.61 14.61 8.65
N PRO A 110 14.91 14.95 8.53
CA PRO A 110 15.83 14.30 7.58
C PRO A 110 16.03 12.79 7.81
N GLY A 111 15.83 12.29 9.03
CA GLY A 111 15.90 10.85 9.33
C GLY A 111 14.56 10.10 9.29
N ALA A 112 13.44 10.79 9.49
CA ALA A 112 12.11 10.17 9.57
C ALA A 112 11.33 10.26 8.24
N ALA A 113 11.70 11.21 7.38
CA ALA A 113 11.10 11.40 6.06
C ALA A 113 11.20 10.15 5.18
N LEU A 114 12.30 9.39 5.28
CA LEU A 114 12.50 8.19 4.48
C LEU A 114 11.45 7.11 4.78
N ALA A 115 11.05 6.94 6.05
CA ALA A 115 10.01 5.99 6.43
C ALA A 115 8.65 6.39 5.86
N VAL A 116 8.32 7.70 5.90
CA VAL A 116 7.07 8.20 5.32
C VAL A 116 7.10 8.07 3.80
N LEU A 117 8.22 8.41 3.17
CA LEU A 117 8.40 8.27 1.72
C LEU A 117 8.23 6.82 1.27
N ALA A 118 8.88 5.86 1.94
CA ALA A 118 8.75 4.45 1.61
C ALA A 118 7.29 3.97 1.68
N LEU A 119 6.57 4.34 2.76
CA LEU A 119 5.17 3.97 2.92
C LEU A 119 4.27 4.65 1.88
N LYS A 120 4.47 5.94 1.63
CA LYS A 120 3.67 6.72 0.67
C LYS A 120 3.87 6.19 -0.74
N SER A 121 5.11 5.94 -1.16
CA SER A 121 5.39 5.39 -2.48
C SER A 121 4.71 4.03 -2.68
N LEU A 122 4.90 3.09 -1.75
CA LEU A 122 4.34 1.75 -1.88
C LEU A 122 2.81 1.76 -1.81
N MET A 123 2.24 2.51 -0.85
CA MET A 123 0.79 2.61 -0.73
C MET A 123 0.16 3.34 -1.92
N CYS A 124 0.79 4.37 -2.47
CA CYS A 124 0.26 5.06 -3.65
C CYS A 124 0.23 4.15 -4.87
N ILE A 125 1.29 3.36 -5.11
CA ILE A 125 1.33 2.39 -6.22
C ILE A 125 0.11 1.47 -6.13
N ILE A 126 -0.07 0.82 -4.98
CA ILE A 126 -1.15 -0.15 -4.77
C ILE A 126 -2.53 0.53 -4.78
N TYR A 127 -2.68 1.69 -4.13
CA TYR A 127 -3.98 2.35 -4.00
C TYR A 127 -4.60 2.73 -5.34
N TYR A 128 -3.78 3.12 -6.31
CA TYR A 128 -4.25 3.50 -7.65
C TYR A 128 -4.47 2.31 -8.59
N GLU A 129 -4.04 1.11 -8.21
CA GLU A 129 -4.34 -0.14 -8.92
C GLU A 129 -5.76 -0.65 -8.64
N HIS A 130 -6.51 0.00 -7.73
CA HIS A 130 -7.86 -0.42 -7.39
C HIS A 130 -8.76 -0.51 -8.64
N PRO A 131 -9.57 -1.59 -8.80
CA PRO A 131 -10.33 -1.85 -10.03
C PRO A 131 -11.27 -0.71 -10.44
N ASP A 132 -11.88 -0.01 -9.47
CA ASP A 132 -12.66 1.21 -9.76
C ASP A 132 -11.88 2.29 -10.55
N GLY A 133 -10.57 2.42 -10.28
CA GLY A 133 -9.70 3.38 -10.98
C GLY A 133 -9.41 2.94 -12.42
N VAL A 134 -9.25 1.63 -12.63
CA VAL A 134 -9.05 1.02 -13.95
C VAL A 134 -10.31 1.17 -14.82
N ALA A 135 -11.49 0.92 -14.22
CA ALA A 135 -12.78 1.10 -14.88
C ALA A 135 -13.05 2.57 -15.27
N PHE A 136 -12.63 3.53 -14.44
CA PHE A 136 -12.76 4.97 -14.76
C PHE A 136 -11.94 5.38 -15.99
N LEU A 137 -10.83 4.69 -16.26
CA LEU A 137 -9.97 4.96 -17.42
C LEU A 137 -10.47 4.31 -18.72
N GLY A 138 -11.56 3.53 -18.67
CA GLY A 138 -12.09 2.80 -19.84
C GLY A 138 -11.17 1.67 -20.30
N ALA A 139 -10.31 1.16 -19.41
CA ALA A 139 -9.48 0.01 -19.70
C ALA A 139 -10.34 -1.27 -19.60
N ASP A 140 -10.70 -1.84 -20.74
CA ASP A 140 -11.29 -3.17 -20.83
C ASP A 140 -10.19 -4.24 -20.91
N ASP A 141 -10.32 -5.31 -20.12
CA ASP A 141 -9.43 -6.49 -20.12
C ASP A 141 -9.34 -7.20 -21.49
N HIS A 142 -10.19 -6.80 -22.45
CA HIS A 142 -10.28 -7.34 -23.79
C HIS A 142 -9.33 -6.68 -24.80
N CYS A 143 -8.66 -5.57 -24.46
CA CYS A 143 -7.88 -4.79 -25.43
C CYS A 143 -6.65 -5.55 -26.01
N LEU A 144 -6.24 -6.67 -25.41
CA LEU A 144 -5.16 -7.55 -25.90
C LEU A 144 -5.65 -8.87 -26.51
N ILE A 145 -6.96 -9.12 -26.53
CA ILE A 145 -7.53 -10.36 -27.05
C ILE A 145 -7.96 -10.20 -28.52
N ASP A 146 -8.35 -8.99 -28.93
CA ASP A 146 -8.83 -8.70 -30.29
C ASP A 146 -7.71 -8.25 -31.24
N GLY A 147 -6.76 -9.15 -31.46
CA GLY A 147 -5.66 -8.99 -32.42
C GLY A 147 -5.94 -9.57 -33.82
N GLU A 148 -7.17 -9.48 -34.35
CA GLU A 148 -7.42 -9.80 -35.76
C GLU A 148 -7.70 -8.52 -36.58
N PRO A 149 -6.85 -8.19 -37.57
CA PRO A 149 -7.16 -7.12 -38.52
C PRO A 149 -8.31 -7.54 -39.42
N LYS A 150 -9.30 -6.65 -39.55
CA LYS A 150 -10.42 -6.77 -40.48
C LYS A 150 -9.98 -6.51 -41.93
#